data_AF-A0A8J3C219-F1
#
_entry.id   AF-A0A8J3C219-F1
#
_cell.length_a   1.000
_cell.length_b   1.000
_cell.length_c   1.000
_cell.angle_alpha   90.00
_cell.angle_beta   90.00
_cell.angle_gamma   90.00
#
_symmetry.space_group_name_H-M   'P 1'
#
loop_
_entity.id
_entity.type
_entity.pdbx_description
1 polymer ?
#
loop_
_entity_poly.entity_id
_entity_poly.type
_entity_poly.pdbx_seq_one_letter_code
_entity_poly.pdbx_strand_id
1 'polypeptide(L)'
;MRHPRAPHLPDSPGAGPDAAVQRDLSWLDGELVVTEKLDGHALIFTRDALVVPDEGGDLRPWDLPAKALWAMTAHRVPDDWRVCGASMWARHGIAYTDLPGAFIVFDIWDETDTLLGWDDTVDWARRLELPVVPVLYRGGSISEARRAWARTRDGRCSEGFILRSAGRVSAADFEHRVVQWVRAGHVPAGDRRMPDDFAVNGFA
;
A
#
# COMPACT_ATOMS: atom_id res chain seq x y z
N MET A 1 -16.78 -4.61 1.39
CA MET A 1 -15.60 -3.79 1.04
C MET A 1 -14.43 -4.70 0.78
N ARG A 2 -13.75 -4.55 -0.34
CA ARG A 2 -12.49 -5.24 -0.66
C ARG A 2 -11.60 -4.22 -1.34
N HIS A 3 -10.32 -4.20 -1.01
CA HIS A 3 -9.32 -3.47 -1.78
C HIS A 3 -8.86 -4.38 -2.93
N PRO A 4 -8.94 -3.95 -4.20
CA PRO A 4 -8.51 -4.77 -5.32
C PRO A 4 -7.00 -5.03 -5.27
N ARG A 5 -6.56 -6.21 -5.70
CA ARG A 5 -5.12 -6.54 -5.72
C ARG A 5 -4.50 -5.95 -6.96
N ALA A 6 -3.43 -5.16 -6.80
CA ALA A 6 -2.70 -4.63 -7.95
C ALA A 6 -2.03 -5.78 -8.73
N PRO A 7 -2.28 -5.92 -10.05
CA PRO A 7 -1.56 -6.88 -10.86
C PRO A 7 -0.06 -6.53 -10.95
N HIS A 8 0.75 -7.54 -11.19
CA HIS A 8 2.18 -7.38 -11.39
C HIS A 8 2.50 -6.77 -12.75
N LEU A 9 3.57 -5.99 -12.80
CA LEU A 9 4.26 -5.69 -14.05
C LEU A 9 4.82 -6.97 -14.69
N PRO A 10 4.89 -7.07 -16.03
CA PRO A 10 5.37 -8.28 -16.73
C PRO A 10 6.77 -8.74 -16.33
N ASP A 11 7.62 -7.81 -15.90
CA ASP A 11 8.99 -8.06 -15.46
C ASP A 11 9.15 -7.99 -13.94
N SER A 12 8.07 -8.12 -13.17
CA SER A 12 8.12 -8.20 -11.71
C SER A 12 8.70 -9.55 -11.27
N PRO A 13 9.94 -9.62 -10.75
CA PRO A 13 10.59 -10.89 -10.44
C PRO A 13 9.98 -11.64 -9.25
N GLY A 14 9.26 -10.95 -8.37
CA GLY A 14 8.52 -11.54 -7.25
C GLY A 14 7.12 -12.04 -7.60
N ALA A 15 6.71 -12.00 -8.88
CA ALA A 15 5.43 -12.54 -9.31
C ALA A 15 5.47 -14.08 -9.23
N GLY A 16 4.59 -14.66 -8.41
CA GLY A 16 4.40 -16.11 -8.35
C GLY A 16 3.75 -16.68 -9.62
N PRO A 17 3.72 -18.01 -9.80
CA PRO A 17 3.15 -18.66 -11.00
C PRO A 17 1.70 -18.26 -11.29
N ASP A 18 0.88 -18.04 -10.26
CA ASP A 18 -0.54 -17.70 -10.36
C ASP A 18 -0.82 -16.19 -10.20
N ALA A 19 0.23 -15.36 -10.18
CA ALA A 19 0.08 -13.93 -10.00
C ALA A 19 -0.59 -13.30 -11.24
N ALA A 20 -1.59 -12.43 -11.02
CA ALA A 20 -2.14 -11.62 -12.08
C ALA A 20 -1.07 -10.67 -12.63
N VAL A 21 -0.93 -10.60 -13.96
CA VAL A 21 0.05 -9.76 -14.65
C VAL A 21 -0.68 -8.85 -15.64
N GLN A 22 -0.45 -7.54 -15.53
CA GLN A 22 -1.00 -6.57 -16.47
C GLN A 22 -0.10 -6.48 -17.70
N ARG A 23 -0.64 -6.87 -18.87
CA ARG A 23 0.10 -6.85 -20.14
C ARG A 23 -0.07 -5.56 -20.93
N ASP A 24 -1.23 -4.93 -20.83
CA ASP A 24 -1.46 -3.62 -21.46
C ASP A 24 -0.91 -2.51 -20.55
N LEU A 25 0.18 -1.91 -21.00
CA LEU A 25 0.89 -0.84 -20.30
C LEU A 25 0.76 0.51 -21.03
N SER A 26 -0.15 0.63 -22.00
CA SER A 26 -0.35 1.86 -22.79
C SER A 26 -0.74 3.08 -21.95
N TRP A 27 -1.29 2.86 -20.75
CA TRP A 27 -1.66 3.91 -19.82
C TRP A 27 -0.47 4.56 -19.09
N LEU A 28 0.73 3.96 -19.17
CA LEU A 28 1.92 4.44 -18.46
C LEU A 28 2.51 5.73 -19.03
N ASP A 29 2.04 6.19 -20.18
CA ASP A 29 2.47 7.45 -20.80
C ASP A 29 1.84 8.70 -20.13
N GLY A 30 0.90 8.51 -19.19
CA GLY A 30 0.29 9.57 -18.40
C GLY A 30 1.15 10.02 -17.20
N GLU A 31 0.62 10.94 -16.38
CA GLU A 31 1.25 11.26 -15.10
C GLU A 31 1.05 10.11 -14.11
N LEU A 32 2.16 9.54 -13.63
CA LEU A 32 2.20 8.42 -12.71
C LEU A 32 2.74 8.86 -11.36
N VAL A 33 2.31 8.17 -10.32
CA VAL A 33 2.94 8.21 -9.00
C VAL A 33 3.46 6.83 -8.66
N VAL A 34 4.70 6.80 -8.21
CA VAL A 34 5.42 5.59 -7.83
C VAL A 34 5.75 5.70 -6.37
N THR A 35 5.16 4.82 -5.57
CA THR A 35 5.37 4.76 -4.14
C THR A 35 6.17 3.52 -3.77
N GLU A 36 6.88 3.59 -2.66
CA GLU A 36 7.44 2.40 -2.06
C GLU A 36 6.30 1.44 -1.67
N LYS A 37 6.48 0.15 -2.00
CA LYS A 37 5.65 -0.91 -1.48
C LYS A 37 6.23 -1.33 -0.13
N LEU A 38 5.54 -0.97 0.95
CA LEU A 38 5.96 -1.33 2.30
C LEU A 38 5.55 -2.76 2.63
N ASP A 39 6.45 -3.49 3.29
CA ASP A 39 6.23 -4.85 3.78
C ASP A 39 5.56 -4.81 5.17
N GLY A 40 4.26 -4.55 5.14
CA GLY A 40 3.38 -4.56 6.30
C GLY A 40 2.08 -5.32 6.04
N HIS A 41 1.21 -5.34 7.04
CA HIS A 41 -0.10 -5.97 6.93
C HIS A 41 -1.15 -4.98 6.42
N ALA A 42 -1.75 -5.24 5.26
CA ALA A 42 -2.76 -4.35 4.70
C ALA A 42 -4.03 -4.32 5.55
N LEU A 43 -4.51 -3.13 5.89
CA LEU A 43 -5.79 -2.91 6.58
C LEU A 43 -6.62 -1.87 5.80
N ILE A 44 -7.93 -2.04 5.85
CA ILE A 44 -8.89 -1.07 5.30
C ILE A 44 -9.71 -0.56 6.45
N PHE A 45 -9.78 0.75 6.60
CA PHE A 45 -10.57 1.39 7.62
C PHE A 45 -11.66 2.27 7.02
N THR A 46 -12.81 2.31 7.67
CA THR A 46 -13.87 3.30 7.46
C THR A 46 -14.17 4.00 8.78
N ARG A 47 -15.11 4.94 8.77
CA ARG A 47 -15.61 5.56 10.01
C ARG A 47 -16.06 4.51 11.03
N ASP A 48 -16.76 3.47 10.57
CA ASP A 48 -17.46 2.52 11.45
C ASP A 48 -16.87 1.10 11.48
N ALA A 49 -15.89 0.80 10.61
CA ALA A 49 -15.38 -0.55 10.45
C ALA A 49 -13.87 -0.61 10.18
N LEU A 50 -13.30 -1.77 10.55
CA LEU A 50 -12.00 -2.25 10.09
C LEU A 50 -12.27 -3.51 9.26
N VAL A 51 -11.61 -3.61 8.10
CA VAL A 51 -11.63 -4.80 7.25
C VAL A 51 -10.19 -5.27 7.01
N VAL A 52 -9.95 -6.56 7.27
CA VAL A 52 -8.70 -7.24 6.93
C VAL A 52 -8.90 -7.96 5.59
N PRO A 53 -8.13 -7.65 4.53
CA PRO A 53 -8.34 -8.18 3.18
C PRO A 53 -7.72 -9.56 2.92
N ASP A 54 -7.11 -10.19 3.95
CA ASP A 54 -6.46 -11.50 3.87
C ASP A 54 -7.43 -12.68 4.05
N GLU A 55 -6.92 -13.91 3.88
CA GLU A 55 -7.68 -15.12 4.16
C GLU A 55 -7.80 -15.33 5.67
N GLY A 56 -9.00 -15.08 6.19
CA GLY A 56 -9.32 -15.20 7.61
C GLY A 56 -10.05 -13.97 8.14
N GLY A 57 -9.74 -12.78 7.62
CA GLY A 57 -10.45 -11.54 8.00
C GLY A 57 -10.23 -11.11 9.45
N ASP A 58 -9.35 -11.82 10.17
CA ASP A 58 -9.12 -11.63 11.59
C ASP A 58 -8.01 -10.62 11.83
N LEU A 59 -8.31 -9.66 12.69
CA LEU A 59 -7.31 -8.72 13.18
C LEU A 59 -6.23 -9.48 13.96
N ARG A 60 -4.96 -9.17 13.69
CA ARG A 60 -3.84 -9.80 14.39
C ARG A 60 -3.41 -8.97 15.59
N PRO A 61 -2.75 -9.57 16.60
CA PRO A 61 -2.22 -8.81 17.75
C PRO A 61 -1.31 -7.65 17.34
N TRP A 62 -0.55 -7.80 16.27
CA TRP A 62 0.31 -6.75 15.73
C TRP A 62 -0.42 -5.60 15.03
N ASP A 63 -1.72 -5.73 14.73
CA ASP A 63 -2.52 -4.66 14.13
C ASP A 63 -3.17 -3.73 15.16
N LEU A 64 -3.10 -4.08 16.45
CA LEU A 64 -3.73 -3.31 17.51
C LEU A 64 -3.25 -1.85 17.57
N PRO A 65 -1.96 -1.52 17.33
CA PRO A 65 -1.52 -0.12 17.29
C PRO A 65 -2.15 0.67 16.13
N ALA A 66 -2.29 0.07 14.95
CA ALA A 66 -2.99 0.70 13.82
C ALA A 66 -4.48 0.91 14.15
N LYS A 67 -5.13 -0.09 14.76
CA LYS A 67 -6.52 0.03 15.21
C LYS A 67 -6.72 1.10 16.29
N ALA A 68 -5.80 1.19 17.25
CA ALA A 68 -5.85 2.20 18.31
C ALA A 68 -5.70 3.61 17.74
N LEU A 69 -4.75 3.81 16.83
CA LEU A 69 -4.60 5.06 16.08
C LEU A 69 -5.88 5.40 15.32
N TRP A 70 -6.47 4.42 14.63
CA TRP A 70 -7.69 4.65 13.88
C TRP A 70 -8.88 5.06 14.75
N ALA A 71 -9.04 4.46 15.93
CA ALA A 71 -10.12 4.80 16.86
C ALA A 71 -10.13 6.29 17.26
N MET A 72 -8.96 6.95 17.22
CA MET A 72 -8.84 8.40 17.48
C MET A 72 -9.20 9.26 16.26
N THR A 73 -9.08 8.71 15.04
CA THR A 73 -9.16 9.46 13.78
C THR A 73 -10.45 9.19 13.00
N ALA A 74 -11.10 8.04 13.21
CA ALA A 74 -12.22 7.54 12.41
C ALA A 74 -13.36 8.55 12.19
N HIS A 75 -13.71 9.31 13.23
CA HIS A 75 -14.80 10.30 13.20
C HIS A 75 -14.57 11.44 12.18
N ARG A 76 -13.33 11.67 11.75
CA ARG A 76 -12.95 12.70 10.76
C ARG A 76 -13.16 12.24 9.32
N VAL A 77 -13.31 10.93 9.10
CA VAL A 77 -13.49 10.33 7.77
C VAL A 77 -14.95 10.47 7.37
N PRO A 78 -15.27 10.86 6.14
CA PRO A 78 -16.65 10.90 5.65
C PRO A 78 -17.31 9.52 5.68
N ASP A 79 -18.64 9.49 5.68
CA ASP A 79 -19.38 8.24 5.58
C ASP A 79 -19.07 7.56 4.24
N ASP A 80 -19.07 6.22 4.23
CA ASP A 80 -18.79 5.36 3.07
C ASP A 80 -17.38 5.48 2.44
N TRP A 81 -16.50 6.32 3.01
CA TRP A 81 -15.10 6.41 2.60
C TRP A 81 -14.26 5.28 3.19
N ARG A 82 -13.18 4.93 2.49
CA ARG A 82 -12.25 3.86 2.90
C ARG A 82 -10.81 4.36 2.83
N VAL A 83 -10.10 4.25 3.94
CA VAL A 83 -8.67 4.54 4.03
C VAL A 83 -7.92 3.21 4.12
N CYS A 84 -7.12 2.92 3.11
CA CYS A 84 -6.32 1.72 3.01
C CYS A 84 -4.87 2.05 3.34
N GLY A 85 -4.24 1.22 4.16
CA GLY A 85 -2.87 1.42 4.58
C GLY A 85 -2.21 0.14 5.09
N ALA A 86 -0.92 0.22 5.32
CA ALA A 86 -0.14 -0.86 5.91
C ALA A 86 -0.01 -0.64 7.43
N SER A 87 -0.42 -1.63 8.20
CA SER A 87 -0.05 -1.83 9.60
C SER A 87 1.42 -2.24 9.63
N MET A 88 2.23 -1.42 10.28
CA MET A 88 3.70 -1.52 10.24
C MET A 88 4.30 -1.85 11.60
N TRP A 89 3.50 -2.19 12.61
CA TRP A 89 4.01 -2.47 13.96
C TRP A 89 4.96 -3.66 13.99
N ALA A 90 4.52 -4.80 13.46
CA ALA A 90 5.37 -5.98 13.37
C ALA A 90 6.38 -5.87 12.23
N ARG A 91 7.58 -6.39 12.51
CA ARG A 91 8.61 -6.65 11.52
C ARG A 91 8.24 -7.93 10.76
N HIS A 92 7.99 -7.78 9.46
CA HIS A 92 7.78 -8.90 8.54
C HIS A 92 9.11 -9.34 7.90
N GLY A 93 9.20 -9.31 6.58
CA GLY A 93 10.41 -9.68 5.83
C GLY A 93 11.48 -8.59 5.82
N ILE A 94 11.09 -7.35 6.08
CA ILE A 94 11.96 -6.18 6.12
C ILE A 94 11.98 -5.58 7.52
N ALA A 95 13.17 -5.26 7.99
CA ALA A 95 13.41 -4.64 9.28
C ALA A 95 13.49 -3.12 9.11
N TYR A 96 12.37 -2.42 9.26
CA TYR A 96 12.36 -0.97 9.23
C TYR A 96 12.86 -0.41 10.57
N THR A 97 13.59 0.71 10.53
CA THR A 97 14.22 1.31 11.72
C THR A 97 13.75 2.73 12.01
N ASP A 98 13.04 3.36 11.07
CA ASP A 98 12.69 4.78 11.10
C ASP A 98 11.34 5.03 10.40
N LEU A 99 10.30 4.30 10.80
CA LEU A 99 8.96 4.47 10.23
C LEU A 99 8.25 5.69 10.82
N PRO A 100 7.50 6.45 10.01
CA PRO A 100 6.78 7.64 10.47
C PRO A 100 5.51 7.35 11.28
N GLY A 101 5.12 6.07 11.42
CA GLY A 101 3.94 5.68 12.19
C GLY A 101 3.59 4.21 12.06
N ALA A 102 2.72 3.74 12.95
CA ALA A 102 2.26 2.35 13.00
C ALA A 102 1.26 1.98 11.89
N PHE A 103 0.64 2.97 11.24
CA PHE A 103 -0.23 2.81 10.08
C PHE A 103 0.15 3.84 9.02
N ILE A 104 0.41 3.37 7.80
CA ILE A 104 0.88 4.21 6.70
C ILE A 104 -0.07 4.06 5.51
N VAL A 105 -0.69 5.16 5.10
CA VAL A 105 -1.73 5.19 4.07
C VAL A 105 -1.11 4.99 2.69
N PHE A 106 -1.74 4.15 1.87
CA PHE A 106 -1.38 4.01 0.45
C PHE A 106 -2.51 4.36 -0.51
N ASP A 107 -3.78 4.17 -0.13
CA ASP A 107 -4.93 4.48 -0.97
C ASP A 107 -6.10 5.02 -0.13
N ILE A 108 -6.88 5.93 -0.70
CA ILE A 108 -8.15 6.41 -0.12
C ILE A 108 -9.22 6.33 -1.21
N TRP A 109 -10.38 5.80 -0.85
CA TRP A 109 -11.53 5.65 -1.72
C TRP A 109 -12.71 6.45 -1.20
N ASP A 110 -13.44 7.08 -2.10
CA ASP A 110 -14.66 7.82 -1.79
C ASP A 110 -15.91 6.95 -1.88
N GLU A 111 -17.06 7.55 -1.58
CA GLU A 111 -18.39 6.92 -1.56
C GLU A 111 -18.84 6.38 -2.93
N THR A 112 -18.20 6.82 -4.01
CA THR A 112 -18.53 6.42 -5.39
C THR A 112 -17.74 5.20 -5.85
N ASP A 113 -17.01 4.55 -4.94
CA ASP A 113 -16.09 3.45 -5.27
C ASP A 113 -14.95 3.90 -6.19
N THR A 114 -14.50 5.15 -6.01
CA THR A 114 -13.40 5.76 -6.78
C THR A 114 -12.18 5.95 -5.89
N LEU A 115 -11.04 5.42 -6.33
CA LEU A 115 -9.74 5.71 -5.74
C LEU A 115 -9.41 7.17 -6.02
N LEU A 116 -9.18 7.94 -4.95
CA LEU A 116 -8.81 9.35 -5.06
C LEU A 116 -7.52 9.52 -5.85
N GLY A 117 -7.37 10.67 -6.52
CA GLY A 117 -6.07 11.05 -7.08
C GLY A 117 -4.99 11.13 -6.00
N TRP A 118 -3.72 11.07 -6.38
CA TRP A 118 -2.64 11.05 -5.40
C TRP A 118 -2.58 12.32 -4.56
N ASP A 119 -2.78 13.49 -5.18
CA ASP A 119 -2.77 14.77 -4.45
C ASP A 119 -3.92 14.86 -3.43
N ASP A 120 -5.13 14.43 -3.83
CA ASP A 120 -6.28 14.32 -2.91
C ASP A 120 -5.99 13.30 -1.79
N THR A 121 -5.34 12.17 -2.10
CA THR A 121 -4.95 11.15 -1.12
C THR A 121 -4.00 11.74 -0.08
N VAL A 122 -2.97 12.48 -0.52
CA VAL A 122 -2.00 13.14 0.38
C VAL A 122 -2.67 14.23 1.20
N ASP A 123 -3.56 15.03 0.61
CA ASP A 123 -4.28 16.08 1.33
C ASP A 123 -5.18 15.49 2.43
N TRP A 124 -5.92 14.43 2.12
CA TRP A 124 -6.74 13.73 3.11
C TRP A 124 -5.91 13.05 4.19
N ALA A 125 -4.83 12.35 3.84
CA ALA A 125 -3.94 11.74 4.84
C ALA A 125 -3.36 12.80 5.79
N ARG A 126 -2.97 13.97 5.27
CA ARG A 126 -2.54 15.11 6.10
C ARG A 126 -3.65 15.60 7.02
N ARG A 127 -4.89 15.75 6.52
CA ARG A 127 -6.05 16.11 7.34
C ARG A 127 -6.41 15.06 8.39
N LEU A 128 -6.00 13.81 8.21
CA LEU A 128 -6.18 12.73 9.18
C LEU A 128 -4.97 12.57 10.11
N GLU A 129 -3.90 13.36 9.89
CA GLU A 129 -2.61 13.26 10.59
C GLU A 129 -1.98 11.87 10.47
N LEU A 130 -2.13 11.26 9.29
CA LEU A 130 -1.57 9.96 8.96
C LEU A 130 -0.44 10.11 7.93
N PRO A 131 0.69 9.40 8.10
CA PRO A 131 1.72 9.36 7.08
C PRO A 131 1.23 8.59 5.84
N VAL A 132 1.75 8.96 4.68
CA VAL A 132 1.57 8.22 3.43
C VAL A 132 2.83 7.43 3.09
N VAL A 133 2.68 6.37 2.28
CA VAL A 133 3.81 5.63 1.75
C VAL A 133 4.79 6.57 1.00
N PRO A 134 6.11 6.35 1.11
CA PRO A 134 7.09 7.22 0.46
C PRO A 134 6.89 7.29 -1.06
N VAL A 135 6.88 8.49 -1.63
CA VAL A 135 6.92 8.70 -3.08
C VAL A 135 8.37 8.58 -3.55
N LEU A 136 8.62 7.61 -4.43
CA LEU A 136 9.93 7.39 -5.03
C LEU A 136 10.09 8.20 -6.32
N TYR A 137 9.00 8.36 -7.09
CA TYR A 137 8.99 9.07 -8.36
C TYR A 137 7.58 9.54 -8.72
N ARG A 138 7.51 10.66 -9.45
CA ARG A 138 6.28 11.17 -10.09
C ARG A 138 6.64 11.68 -11.50
N GLY A 139 5.92 11.23 -12.51
CA GLY A 139 6.20 11.52 -13.92
C GLY A 139 5.65 10.43 -14.84
N GLY A 140 6.08 10.38 -16.11
CA GLY A 140 5.48 9.51 -17.13
C GLY A 140 6.37 8.37 -17.63
N SER A 141 7.36 7.92 -16.85
CA SER A 141 8.28 6.87 -17.30
C SER A 141 8.44 5.74 -16.30
N ILE A 142 8.01 4.54 -16.70
CA ILE A 142 8.27 3.29 -15.95
C ILE A 142 9.77 3.00 -15.79
N SER A 143 10.58 3.39 -16.78
CA SER A 143 12.03 3.25 -16.70
C SER A 143 12.62 4.16 -15.63
N GLU A 144 12.06 5.36 -15.44
CA GLU A 144 12.44 6.25 -14.34
C GLU A 144 11.93 5.78 -12.99
N ALA A 145 10.71 5.22 -12.94
CA ALA A 145 10.17 4.57 -11.74
C ALA A 145 11.15 3.53 -11.18
N ARG A 146 11.62 2.62 -12.04
CA ARG A 146 12.60 1.58 -11.69
C ARG A 146 13.93 2.18 -11.23
N ARG A 147 14.44 3.18 -11.95
CA ARG A 147 15.67 3.90 -11.56
C ARG A 147 15.52 4.60 -10.22
N ALA A 148 14.36 5.15 -9.91
CA ALA A 148 14.11 5.84 -8.65
C ALA A 148 14.14 4.87 -7.46
N TRP A 149 13.52 3.70 -7.60
CA TRP A 149 13.64 2.62 -6.61
C TRP A 149 15.10 2.20 -6.44
N ALA A 150 15.80 1.85 -7.53
CA ALA A 150 17.18 1.36 -7.47
C ALA A 150 18.21 2.39 -6.94
N ARG A 151 17.91 3.69 -6.95
CA ARG A 151 18.79 4.73 -6.39
C ARG A 151 18.74 4.81 -4.87
N THR A 152 17.62 4.43 -4.27
CA THR A 152 17.33 4.71 -2.85
C THR A 152 16.96 3.47 -2.05
N ARG A 153 16.73 2.34 -2.72
CA ARG A 153 16.28 1.09 -2.14
C ARG A 153 17.04 -0.10 -2.73
N ASP A 154 17.04 -1.18 -1.97
CA ASP A 154 17.48 -2.51 -2.37
C ASP A 154 16.60 -3.59 -1.73
N GLY A 155 16.97 -4.86 -1.93
CA GLY A 155 16.20 -5.97 -1.39
C GLY A 155 16.26 -6.15 0.13
N ARG A 156 17.10 -5.41 0.84
CA ARG A 156 17.19 -5.45 2.30
C ARG A 156 16.23 -4.47 2.95
N CYS A 157 15.93 -3.35 2.30
CA CYS A 157 15.12 -2.28 2.86
C CYS A 157 13.78 -2.04 2.16
N SER A 158 13.51 -2.69 1.02
CA SER A 158 12.26 -2.50 0.27
C SER A 158 11.75 -3.80 -0.35
N GLU A 159 10.43 -3.95 -0.40
CA GLU A 159 9.76 -5.03 -1.12
C GLU A 159 9.74 -4.72 -2.63
N GLY A 160 9.58 -3.46 -2.98
CA GLY A 160 9.40 -3.02 -4.35
C GLY A 160 8.65 -1.69 -4.41
N PHE A 161 7.83 -1.52 -5.43
CA PHE A 161 7.05 -0.30 -5.62
C PHE A 161 5.66 -0.57 -6.17
N ILE A 162 4.74 0.34 -5.88
CA ILE A 162 3.44 0.46 -6.54
C ILE A 162 3.56 1.59 -7.55
N LEU A 163 3.03 1.37 -8.74
CA LEU A 163 2.89 2.38 -9.78
C LEU A 163 1.40 2.55 -10.06
N ARG A 164 0.90 3.78 -9.93
CA ARG A 164 -0.49 4.12 -10.19
C ARG A 164 -0.63 5.38 -11.03
N SER A 165 -1.78 5.53 -11.69
CA SER A 165 -2.21 6.82 -12.22
C SER A 165 -2.21 7.87 -11.11
N ALA A 166 -1.69 9.07 -11.40
CA ALA A 166 -1.74 10.20 -10.48
C ALA A 166 -3.18 10.69 -10.26
N GLY A 167 -4.06 10.50 -11.25
CA GLY A 167 -5.46 10.87 -11.19
C GLY A 167 -6.33 9.86 -10.44
N ARG A 168 -7.63 10.15 -10.43
CA ARG A 168 -8.66 9.25 -9.89
C ARG A 168 -8.77 7.98 -10.73
N VAL A 169 -9.11 6.87 -10.09
CA VAL A 169 -9.26 5.56 -10.72
C VAL A 169 -10.54 4.91 -10.21
N SER A 170 -11.47 4.57 -11.10
CA SER A 170 -12.68 3.83 -10.70
C SER A 170 -12.30 2.42 -10.22
N ALA A 171 -13.11 1.80 -9.37
CA ALA A 171 -12.87 0.41 -8.98
C ALA A 171 -12.76 -0.56 -10.18
N ALA A 172 -13.55 -0.32 -11.24
CA ALA A 172 -13.52 -1.12 -12.47
C ALA A 172 -12.20 -0.95 -13.25
N ASP A 173 -11.55 0.21 -13.15
CA ASP A 173 -10.29 0.51 -13.84
C ASP A 173 -9.05 0.21 -13.00
N PHE A 174 -9.19 -0.22 -11.74
CA PHE A 174 -8.07 -0.35 -10.81
C PHE A 174 -6.96 -1.25 -11.35
N GLU A 175 -7.31 -2.46 -11.79
CA GLU A 175 -6.36 -3.44 -12.34
C GLU A 175 -5.78 -3.02 -13.70
N HIS A 176 -6.25 -1.91 -14.26
CA HIS A 176 -5.75 -1.33 -15.50
C HIS A 176 -4.92 -0.06 -15.27
N ARG A 177 -4.93 0.52 -14.07
CA ARG A 177 -4.32 1.81 -13.74
C ARG A 177 -3.44 1.78 -12.49
N VAL A 178 -3.30 0.62 -11.86
CA VAL A 178 -2.46 0.39 -10.69
C VAL A 178 -1.76 -0.96 -10.88
N VAL A 179 -0.44 -0.96 -10.79
CA VAL A 179 0.41 -2.15 -10.90
C VAL A 179 1.45 -2.17 -9.79
N GLN A 180 1.94 -3.36 -9.49
CA GLN A 180 3.05 -3.55 -8.56
C GLN A 180 4.27 -4.15 -9.25
N TRP A 181 5.44 -3.78 -8.74
CA TRP A 181 6.68 -4.48 -9.01
C TRP A 181 7.26 -4.94 -7.67
N VAL A 182 7.48 -6.24 -7.53
CA VAL A 182 8.00 -6.88 -6.33
C VAL A 182 9.34 -7.52 -6.65
N ARG A 183 10.35 -7.30 -5.81
CA ARG A 183 11.69 -7.85 -6.02
C ARG A 183 11.72 -9.37 -5.94
N ALA A 184 12.81 -9.95 -6.46
CA ALA A 184 13.05 -11.39 -6.36
C ALA A 184 13.16 -11.84 -4.89
N GLY A 185 12.58 -13.01 -4.59
CA GLY A 185 12.69 -13.66 -3.28
C GLY A 185 12.04 -12.91 -2.12
N HIS A 186 11.16 -11.93 -2.39
CA HIS A 186 10.30 -11.38 -1.34
C HIS A 186 9.15 -12.36 -1.06
N VAL A 187 8.86 -12.59 0.22
CA VAL A 187 7.74 -13.43 0.65
C VAL A 187 6.70 -12.50 1.28
N PRO A 188 5.46 -12.46 0.75
CA PRO A 188 4.42 -11.57 1.24
C PRO A 188 4.13 -11.75 2.75
N ALA A 189 3.81 -10.65 3.42
CA ALA A 189 3.42 -10.65 4.83
C ALA A 189 2.20 -11.54 5.13
N GLY A 190 1.21 -11.59 4.23
CA GLY A 190 -0.03 -12.38 4.40
C GLY A 190 0.17 -13.89 4.42
N ASP A 191 1.26 -14.39 3.83
CA ASP A 191 1.60 -15.82 3.83
C ASP A 191 2.39 -16.22 5.10
N ARG A 192 2.77 -15.26 5.95
CA ARG A 192 3.51 -15.52 7.18
C ARG A 192 2.58 -15.63 8.39
N ARG A 193 2.44 -16.85 8.90
CA ARG A 193 1.97 -17.07 10.27
C ARG A 193 3.08 -16.62 11.23
N MET A 194 2.95 -15.44 11.81
CA MET A 194 3.87 -14.99 12.85
C MET A 194 3.41 -15.48 14.23
N PRO A 195 4.34 -15.88 15.11
CA PRO A 195 4.02 -16.19 16.49
C PRO A 195 3.53 -14.95 17.25
N ASP A 196 2.86 -15.16 18.39
CA ASP A 196 2.37 -14.07 19.25
C ASP A 196 3.52 -13.18 19.80
N ASP A 197 4.74 -13.71 19.84
CA ASP A 197 5.98 -12.99 20.17
C ASP A 197 6.72 -12.59 18.88
N PHE A 198 6.21 -11.57 18.20
CA PHE A 198 6.75 -11.05 16.95
C PHE A 198 7.74 -9.89 17.20
N ALA A 199 8.75 -9.79 16.34
CA ALA A 199 9.65 -8.63 16.37
C ALA A 199 8.91 -7.35 15.93
N VAL A 200 9.29 -6.21 16.51
CA VAL A 200 8.68 -4.89 16.24
C VAL A 200 9.61 -4.06 15.34
N ASN A 201 9.05 -3.26 14.43
CA ASN A 201 9.82 -2.29 13.65
C ASN A 201 10.28 -1.09 14.51
N GLY A 202 11.24 -0.32 14.00
CA GLY A 202 11.61 0.98 14.57
C GLY A 202 10.74 2.11 14.02
N PHE A 203 10.45 3.10 14.87
CA PHE A 203 9.64 4.28 14.59
C PHE A 203 10.40 5.56 14.98
N ALA A 204 10.16 6.64 14.23
CA ALA A 204 10.74 7.96 14.45
C ALA A 204 10.19 8.70 15.69
#